data_AF-A0A6B2TA63-F1
#
_entry.id   AF-A0A6B2TA63-F1
#
_cell.length_a   1.000
_cell.length_b   1.000
_cell.length_c   1.000
_cell.angle_alpha   90.00
_cell.angle_beta   90.00
_cell.angle_gamma   90.00
#
_symmetry.space_group_name_H-M   'P 1'
#
loop_
_entity.id
_entity.type
_entity.pdbx_description
1 polymer ?
#
loop_
_entity_poly.entity_id
_entity_poly.type
_entity_poly.pdbx_seq_one_letter_code
_entity_poly.pdbx_strand_id
1 'polypeptide(L)' 'KRAAIGSARRVIAVADAAKLSRTALAFVAAADALHAVVTDDAAPDAETDLLAAAGVTVRKA' A
#
# COMPACT_ATOMS: atom_id res chain seq x y z
N LYS A 1 -12.38 -0.09 -7.50
CA LYS A 1 -11.01 0.37 -7.15
C LYS A 1 -10.26 0.89 -8.37
N ARG A 2 -10.09 0.11 -9.45
CA ARG A 2 -9.30 0.52 -10.64
C ARG A 2 -9.70 1.86 -11.26
N ALA A 3 -10.99 2.09 -11.51
CA ALA A 3 -11.45 3.36 -12.07
C ALA A 3 -11.08 4.56 -11.18
N ALA A 4 -11.29 4.45 -9.87
CA ALA A 4 -10.92 5.50 -8.91
C ALA A 4 -9.41 5.72 -8.83
N ILE A 5 -8.60 4.65 -8.90
CA ILE A 5 -7.13 4.73 -8.96
C ILE A 5 -6.69 5.50 -10.21
N GLY A 6 -7.28 5.17 -11.38
CA GLY A 6 -6.91 5.80 -12.65
C GLY A 6 -7.31 7.27 -12.79
N SER A 7 -8.39 7.71 -12.13
CA SER A 7 -8.86 9.10 -12.20
C SER A 7 -8.27 10.00 -11.11
N ALA A 8 -7.63 9.44 -10.09
CA ALA A 8 -7.14 10.20 -8.95
C ALA A 8 -5.81 10.89 -9.26
N ARG A 9 -5.64 12.13 -8.77
CA ARG A 9 -4.33 12.81 -8.77
C ARG A 9 -3.37 12.21 -7.74
N ARG A 10 -3.93 11.61 -6.68
CA ARG A 10 -3.20 10.91 -5.62
C ARG A 10 -4.03 9.75 -5.09
N VAL A 11 -3.37 8.62 -4.92
CA VAL A 11 -3.88 7.35 -4.41
C VAL A 11 -3.15 7.02 -3.12
N ILE A 12 -3.89 6.98 -2.02
CA ILE A 12 -3.39 6.65 -0.69
C ILE A 12 -4.16 5.43 -0.21
N ALA A 13 -3.45 4.35 0.12
CA ALA A 13 -4.05 3.18 0.73
C ALA A 13 -3.90 3.27 2.25
N VAL A 14 -5.02 3.20 2.97
CA VAL A 14 -5.02 3.07 4.43
C VAL A 14 -5.43 1.64 4.77
N ALA A 15 -4.58 0.93 5.50
CA ALA A 15 -4.78 -0.48 5.78
C ALA A 15 -4.13 -0.88 7.10
N ASP A 16 -4.83 -1.74 7.85
CA ASP A 16 -4.29 -2.46 8.99
C ASP A 16 -3.09 -3.34 8.58
N ALA A 17 -2.06 -3.38 9.44
CA ALA A 17 -0.81 -4.08 9.25
C ALA A 17 -0.98 -5.57 8.94
N ALA A 18 -2.02 -6.21 9.48
CA ALA A 18 -2.29 -7.63 9.24
C ALA A 18 -2.61 -7.95 7.77
N LYS A 19 -2.83 -6.93 6.92
CA LYS A 19 -3.00 -7.09 5.48
C LYS A 19 -1.69 -7.14 4.70
N LEU A 20 -0.58 -6.70 5.27
CA LEU A 20 0.72 -6.70 4.60
C LEU A 20 1.38 -8.09 4.61
N SER A 21 1.04 -8.92 5.59
CA SER A 21 1.57 -10.29 5.71
C SER A 21 0.73 -11.36 5.00
N ARG A 22 -0.26 -10.96 4.20
CA ARG A 22 -1.22 -11.88 3.57
C ARG A 22 -1.37 -11.58 2.08
N THR A 23 -1.48 -12.65 1.30
CA THR A 23 -1.81 -12.53 -0.12
C THR A 23 -3.26 -12.11 -0.29
N ALA A 24 -3.48 -11.02 -1.03
CA ALA A 24 -4.81 -10.57 -1.40
C ALA A 24 -5.48 -11.56 -2.36
N LEU A 25 -6.78 -11.83 -2.16
CA LEU A 25 -7.56 -12.74 -3.01
C LEU A 25 -7.83 -12.20 -4.42
N ALA A 26 -7.60 -10.90 -4.66
CA ALA A 26 -7.82 -10.26 -5.93
C ALA A 26 -6.74 -9.22 -6.24
N PHE A 27 -6.21 -9.28 -7.47
CA PHE A 27 -5.27 -8.28 -7.97
C PHE A 27 -6.01 -7.02 -8.44
N VAL A 28 -5.75 -5.89 -7.79
CA VAL A 28 -6.39 -4.61 -8.12
C VAL A 28 -5.46 -3.75 -8.97
N ALA A 29 -4.24 -3.53 -8.49
CA ALA A 29 -3.20 -2.71 -9.11
C ALA A 29 -1.84 -3.15 -8.56
N ALA A 30 -0.77 -2.79 -9.25
CA ALA A 30 0.59 -2.91 -8.74
C ALA A 30 0.85 -1.90 -7.61
N ALA A 31 1.89 -2.14 -6.80
CA ALA A 31 2.20 -1.31 -5.64
C ALA A 31 2.59 0.13 -6.02
N ASP A 32 3.31 0.29 -7.13
CA ASP A 32 3.74 1.57 -7.70
C ASP A 32 2.59 2.46 -8.21
N ALA A 33 1.37 1.91 -8.33
CA ALA A 33 0.17 2.70 -8.56
C ALA A 33 -0.30 3.47 -7.30
N LEU A 34 0.30 3.21 -6.14
CA LEU A 34 0.06 3.93 -4.90
C LEU A 34 1.13 5.02 -4.74
N HIS A 35 0.72 6.18 -4.24
CA HIS A 35 1.67 7.22 -3.83
C HIS A 35 2.09 7.02 -2.37
N ALA A 36 1.17 6.56 -1.53
CA ALA A 36 1.44 6.31 -0.13
C ALA A 36 0.60 5.17 0.45
N VAL A 37 1.16 4.53 1.48
CA VAL A 37 0.47 3.59 2.36
C VAL A 37 0.54 4.12 3.78
N VAL A 38 -0.60 4.19 4.44
CA VAL A 38 -0.71 4.47 5.88
C VAL A 38 -1.17 3.20 6.56
N THR A 39 -0.42 2.76 7.56
CA THR A 39 -0.66 1.54 8.31
C THR A 39 -0.27 1.74 9.77
N ASP A 40 -0.58 0.77 10.62
CA ASP A 40 -0.20 0.83 12.03
C ASP A 40 1.24 0.35 12.27
N ASP A 41 1.77 0.68 13.45
CA ASP A 41 3.15 0.39 13.85
C ASP A 41 3.48 -1.11 13.90
N ALA A 42 2.47 -2.00 13.90
CA ALA A 42 2.70 -3.45 13.86
C ALA A 42 3.03 -3.98 12.45
N ALA A 43 3.06 -3.11 11.43
CA ALA A 43 3.42 -3.49 10.07
C ALA A 43 4.85 -4.05 9.98
N PRO A 44 5.05 -5.26 9.41
CA PRO A 44 6.39 -5.85 9.27
C PRO A 44 7.31 -4.98 8.42
N ASP A 45 8.53 -4.72 8.89
CA ASP A 45 9.49 -3.86 8.21
C ASP A 45 9.80 -4.34 6.80
N ALA A 46 10.02 -5.64 6.61
CA ALA A 46 10.30 -6.24 5.31
C ALA A 46 9.22 -5.92 4.26
N GLU A 47 7.94 -5.99 4.62
CA GLU A 47 6.84 -5.68 3.70
C GLU A 47 6.76 -4.18 3.40
N THR A 48 6.99 -3.33 4.40
CA THR A 48 7.03 -1.88 4.19
C THR A 48 8.24 -1.41 3.40
N ASP A 49 9.37 -2.10 3.52
CA ASP A 49 10.59 -1.80 2.76
C ASP A 49 10.42 -2.16 1.29
N LEU A 50 9.71 -3.24 0.96
CA LEU A 50 9.36 -3.59 -0.42
C LEU A 50 8.47 -2.51 -1.06
N LEU A 51 7.50 -1.97 -0.32
CA LEU A 51 6.67 -0.86 -0.79
C LEU A 51 7.50 0.40 -1.00
N ALA A 52 8.40 0.72 -0.06
CA ALA A 52 9.30 1.86 -0.18
C ALA A 52 10.25 1.72 -1.38
N ALA A 53 10.80 0.52 -1.60
CA ALA A 53 11.64 0.21 -2.75
C ALA A 53 10.89 0.31 -4.08
N ALA A 54 9.58 0.05 -4.08
CA ALA A 54 8.69 0.28 -5.23
C ALA A 54 8.34 1.77 -5.45
N GLY A 55 8.88 2.69 -4.64
CA GLY A 55 8.65 4.13 -4.75
C GLY A 55 7.44 4.65 -3.95
N VAL A 56 6.81 3.82 -3.13
CA VAL A 56 5.64 4.18 -2.32
C VAL A 56 6.09 4.79 -0.99
N THR A 57 5.54 5.95 -0.61
CA THR A 57 5.80 6.50 0.73
C THR A 57 5.04 5.71 1.79
N VAL A 58 5.74 5.13 2.76
CA VAL A 58 5.11 4.43 3.89
C VAL A 58 5.03 5.34 5.13
N ARG A 59 3.87 5.34 5.80
CA ARG A 59 3.66 5.99 7.10
C ARG A 59 3.08 4.96 8.09
N LYS A 60 3.81 4.70 9.17
CA LYS A 60 3.32 3.95 10.33
C LYS A 60 2.84 4.93 11.40
N ALA A 61 1.66 4.70 11.99
CA ALA A 61 1.02 5.58 12.97
C ALA A 61 0.02 4.86 13.88
#